data_AF-A0A060YW47-F1
#
_entry.id   AF-A0A060YW47-F1
#
_cell.length_a   1.000
_cell.length_b   1.000
_cell.length_c   1.000
_cell.angle_alpha   90.00
_cell.angle_beta   90.00
_cell.angle_gamma   90.00
#
_symmetry.space_group_name_H-M   'P 1'
#
loop_
_entity.id
_entity.type
_entity.pdbx_description
1 polymer ?
#
loop_
_entity_poly.entity_id
_entity_poly.type
_entity_poly.pdbx_seq_one_letter_code
_entity_poly.pdbx_strand_id
1 'polypeptide(L)' 'MKLIGYAYYKTITMEKSFEKHFNVSGDGGKEAYLHLLSLRAPEDSAVYYCAASQHSDVEKLLSSTKTMSDRKL' A
#
# COMPACT_ATOMS: atom_id res chain seq x y z
N MET A 1 -4.13 -11.07 5.80
CA MET A 1 -3.31 -10.15 4.96
C MET A 1 -1.83 -10.41 5.25
N LYS A 2 -0.95 -10.19 4.27
CA LYS A 2 0.51 -10.26 4.45
C LYS A 2 1.11 -8.89 4.11
N LEU A 3 2.02 -8.39 4.93
CA LEU A 3 2.77 -7.16 4.66
C LEU A 3 3.86 -7.47 3.62
N ILE A 4 3.97 -6.64 2.58
CA ILE A 4 5.02 -6.74 1.55
C ILE A 4 6.19 -5.82 1.91
N GLY A 5 5.86 -4.59 2.31
CA GLY A 5 6.80 -3.57 2.74
C GLY A 5 6.07 -2.28 3.05
N TYR A 6 6.78 -1.30 3.60
CA TYR A 6 6.23 0.00 3.96
C TYR A 6 7.30 1.10 3.93
N ALA A 7 6.83 2.34 3.81
CA ALA A 7 7.63 3.53 4.02
C ALA A 7 7.27 4.17 5.37
N TYR A 8 8.26 4.34 6.25
CA TYR A 8 8.15 5.13 7.46
C TYR A 8 8.93 6.43 7.28
N TYR A 9 8.22 7.51 6.98
CA TYR A 9 8.82 8.71 6.40
C TYR A 9 9.74 8.33 5.24
N LYS A 10 11.03 8.64 5.32
CA LYS A 10 12.03 8.34 4.28
C LYS A 10 12.65 6.95 4.39
N THR A 11 12.32 6.18 5.41
CA THR A 11 12.87 4.84 5.62
C THR A 11 11.98 3.81 4.94
N ILE A 12 12.57 2.96 4.11
CA ILE A 12 11.88 1.85 3.45
C ILE A 12 12.21 0.55 4.17
N THR A 13 11.19 -0.26 4.46
CA THR A 13 11.34 -1.60 5.00
C THR A 13 10.62 -2.59 4.10
N MET A 14 11.33 -3.65 3.69
CA MET A 14 10.77 -4.78 2.95
C MET A 14 10.67 -6.01 3.86
N GLU A 15 9.66 -6.82 3.64
CA GLU A 15 9.57 -8.15 4.25
C GLU A 15 10.41 -9.13 3.44
N LYS A 16 11.28 -9.90 4.10
CA LYS A 16 12.29 -10.79 3.48
C LYS A 16 11.72 -11.70 2.38
N SER A 17 10.49 -12.18 2.58
CA SER A 17 9.80 -13.07 1.63
C SER A 17 9.47 -12.42 0.29
N PHE A 18 9.50 -11.08 0.19
CA PHE A 18 9.04 -10.31 -0.97
C PHE A 18 10.15 -9.49 -1.67
N GLU A 19 11.34 -9.38 -1.06
CA GLU A 19 12.47 -8.59 -1.59
C GLU A 19 12.91 -8.95 -3.01
N LYS A 20 12.64 -10.18 -3.48
CA LYS A 20 13.05 -10.64 -4.82
C LYS A 20 12.16 -10.15 -5.95
N HIS A 21 10.86 -9.98 -5.71
CA HIS A 21 9.84 -9.79 -6.75
C HIS A 21 9.13 -8.44 -6.63
N PHE A 22 9.29 -7.78 -5.49
CA PHE A 22 8.64 -6.53 -5.15
C PHE A 22 9.66 -5.53 -4.60
N ASN A 23 9.33 -4.25 -4.70
CA ASN A 23 10.06 -3.19 -4.01
C ASN A 23 9.09 -2.10 -3.55
N VAL A 24 9.45 -1.37 -2.51
CA VAL A 24 8.69 -0.20 -2.03
C VAL A 24 9.56 1.05 -2.13
N SER A 25 8.97 2.18 -2.52
CA SER A 25 9.65 3.48 -2.51
C SER A 25 8.71 4.61 -2.10
N GLY A 26 9.26 5.80 -1.90
CA GLY A 26 8.50 7.02 -1.60
C GLY A 26 8.81 7.58 -0.21
N ASP A 27 7.85 8.36 0.31
CA ASP A 27 7.89 8.99 1.62
C ASP A 27 6.57 8.69 2.34
N GLY A 28 6.62 7.94 3.45
CA GLY A 28 5.45 7.54 4.22
C GLY A 28 4.61 8.72 4.77
N GLY A 29 5.16 9.94 4.78
CA GLY A 29 4.41 11.16 5.12
C GLY A 29 3.69 11.82 3.94
N LYS A 30 3.85 11.31 2.72
CA LYS A 30 3.29 11.91 1.49
C LYS A 30 2.66 10.85 0.59
N GLU A 31 3.49 9.98 0.02
CA GLU A 31 3.10 8.96 -0.95
C GLU A 31 4.10 7.81 -0.95
N ALA A 32 3.59 6.60 -1.13
CA ALA A 32 4.40 5.40 -1.22
C ALA A 32 3.97 4.57 -2.45
N TYR A 33 4.94 3.87 -3.03
CA TYR A 33 4.78 3.12 -4.26
C TYR A 33 5.16 1.67 -4.03
N LEU A 34 4.33 0.74 -4.51
CA LEU A 34 4.66 -0.67 -4.62
C LEU A 34 5.07 -0.95 -6.06
N HIS A 35 6.30 -1.41 -6.27
CA HIS A 35 6.83 -1.82 -7.57
C HIS A 35 6.72 -3.33 -7.71
N LEU A 36 6.09 -3.77 -8.79
CA LEU A 36 5.93 -5.18 -9.14
C LEU A 36 7.00 -5.50 -10.19
N LEU A 37 8.10 -6.16 -9.79
CA LEU A 37 9.30 -6.30 -10.62
C LEU A 37 9.27 -7.56 -11.50
N SER A 38 8.95 -8.71 -10.89
CA SER A 38 8.95 -10.01 -11.57
C SER A 38 7.86 -10.90 -10.97
N LEU A 39 6.62 -10.67 -11.41
CA LEU A 39 5.43 -11.37 -10.92
C LEU A 39 5.39 -12.81 -11.40
N ARG A 40 4.98 -13.71 -10.51
CA ARG A 40 4.76 -15.12 -10.79
C ARG A 40 3.28 -15.45 -10.67
N ALA A 41 2.78 -16.22 -11.61
CA ALA A 41 1.45 -16.79 -11.54
C ALA A 41 1.56 -18.29 -11.22
N PRO A 42 0.76 -18.82 -10.27
CA PRO A 42 -0.33 -18.12 -9.57
C PRO A 42 0.06 -17.41 -8.26
N GLU A 43 1.30 -17.52 -7.78
CA GLU A 43 1.69 -17.19 -6.41
C GLU A 43 1.49 -15.72 -6.04
N ASP A 44 1.72 -14.80 -6.98
CA ASP A 44 1.64 -13.36 -6.77
C ASP A 44 0.28 -12.79 -7.26
N SER A 45 -0.67 -13.65 -7.65
CA SER A 45 -2.03 -13.24 -8.02
C SER A 45 -2.87 -12.97 -6.77
N ALA A 46 -3.06 -11.70 -6.43
CA ALA A 46 -3.82 -11.27 -5.25
C ALA A 46 -4.42 -9.88 -5.43
N VAL A 47 -5.24 -9.46 -4.44
CA VAL A 47 -5.65 -8.06 -4.30
C VAL A 47 -4.64 -7.34 -3.42
N TYR A 48 -4.09 -6.24 -3.93
CA TYR A 48 -3.08 -5.43 -3.25
C TYR A 48 -3.75 -4.20 -2.63
N TYR A 49 -3.45 -3.94 -1.35
CA TYR A 49 -4.03 -2.83 -0.60
C TYR A 49 -2.94 -1.88 -0.13
N CYS A 50 -3.13 -0.58 -0.38
CA CYS A 50 -2.35 0.46 0.26
C CYS A 50 -2.95 0.78 1.63
N ALA A 51 -2.11 0.84 2.66
CA ALA A 51 -2.49 1.25 4.01
C ALA A 51 -1.63 2.44 4.44
N ALA A 52 -2.25 3.39 5.12
CA ALA A 52 -1.58 4.56 5.69
C ALA A 52 -2.17 4.83 7.08
N SER A 53 -1.31 5.10 8.06
CA SER A 53 -1.70 5.44 9.43
C SER A 53 -1.07 6.77 9.83
N GLN A 54 -1.89 7.73 10.26
CA GLN A 54 -1.40 8.96 10.86
C GLN A 54 -1.22 8.74 12.36
N HIS A 55 0.03 8.82 12.85
CA HIS A 55 0.33 8.74 14.29
C HIS A 55 0.59 10.15 14.84
N SER A 56 -0.50 10.89 15.03
CA SER A 56 -0.66 12.03 15.94
C SER A 56 -2.01 12.64 15.59
N ASP A 57 -2.97 12.37 16.46
CA ASP A 57 -4.36 12.77 16.35
C ASP A 57 -4.52 14.30 16.34
N VAL A 58 -5.01 14.84 15.22
CA VAL A 58 -5.97 15.93 15.25
C VAL A 58 -7.09 15.50 14.34
N GLU A 59 -8.06 14.76 14.88
CA GLU A 59 -9.41 14.52 14.39
C GLU A 59 -9.78 15.44 13.20
N LYS A 60 -9.46 15.00 11.98
CA LYS A 60 -10.13 15.51 10.78
C LYS A 60 -11.02 14.39 10.27
N LEU A 61 -12.14 14.23 10.97
CA LEU A 61 -13.31 13.47 10.55
C LEU A 61 -13.81 13.99 9.19
N LEU A 62 -13.17 13.53 8.13
CA LEU A 62 -13.77 13.38 6.81
C LEU A 62 -13.37 12.00 6.33
N SER A 63 -14.06 11.00 6.87
CA SER A 63 -14.11 9.65 6.31
C SER A 63 -14.63 9.76 4.88
N SER A 64 -13.71 9.94 3.94
CA SER A 64 -13.99 9.84 2.51
C SER A 64 -14.03 8.36 2.15
N THR A 65 -15.10 7.69 2.56
CA THR A 65 -15.45 6.38 1.98
C THR A 65 -15.80 6.65 0.53
N LYS A 66 -15.06 6.06 -0.42
CA LYS A 66 -15.48 6.06 -1.83
C LYS A 66 -16.79 5.28 -1.91
N THR A 67 -17.92 5.97 -1.94
CA THR A 67 -19.18 5.36 -2.37
C THR A 67 -19.02 5.00 -3.84
N MET A 68 -19.14 3.71 -4.18
CA MET A 68 -19.34 3.31 -5.57
C MET A 68 -20.66 3.93 -6.04
N SER A 69 -20.60 4.91 -6.95
CA SER A 69 -21.78 5.34 -7.68
C SER A 69 -22.11 4.25 -8.71
N ASP A 70 -23.19 3.50 -8.48
CA ASP A 70 -23.75 2.60 -9.48
C ASP A 70 -24.09 3.38 -10.75
N ARG A 71 -23.34 3.15 -11.83
CA ARG A 71 -23.75 3.55 -13.17
C ARG A 71 -24.78 2.53 -13.63
N LYS A 72 -26.06 2.83 -13.42
CA LYS A 72 -27.16 2.08 -14.03
C LYS A 72 -27.08 2.27 -15.56
N LEU A 73 -27.28 1.18 -16.30
CA LEU A 73 -27.31 1.11 -17.77
C LEU A 73 -28.07 2.28 -18.41
#